data_AF-A0A958HTU5-F1
#
_entry.id   AF-A0A958HTU5-F1
#
_cell.length_a   1.000
_cell.length_b   1.000
_cell.length_c   1.000
_cell.angle_alpha   90.00
_cell.angle_beta   90.00
_cell.angle_gamma   90.00
#
_symmetry.space_group_name_H-M   'P 1'
#
loop_
_entity.id
_entity.type
_entity.pdbx_description
1 polymer ?
#
loop_
_entity_poly.entity_id
_entity_poly.type
_entity_poly.pdbx_seq_one_letter_code
_entity_poly.pdbx_strand_id
1 'polypeptide(L)'
;AALVFFRSPQPNRSWITTAGVILDAAALSLSCIDAPRDAQAALCLRAGFLALRRIADFFEVPYDPDPRPGDPISISQTEFNLAYDELIANGVPVKSDRQQAWVDYAGWRVNYDTVLVTLAAMTMAPYAQWSSDRSIRSLRPRYLHPGFSWWRKKTT
;
A
#
# COMPACT_ATOMS: atom_id res chain seq x y z
N ALA A 1 13.65 -14.27 10.02
CA ALA A 1 12.77 -14.46 8.84
C ALA A 1 11.42 -15.11 9.16
N ALA A 2 11.32 -16.10 10.05
CA ALA A 2 10.06 -16.85 10.27
C ALA A 2 8.86 -16.01 10.77
N LEU A 3 9.10 -14.92 11.52
CA LEU A 3 8.03 -14.13 12.15
C LEU A 3 7.03 -13.53 11.14
N VAL A 4 7.51 -13.09 9.97
CA VAL A 4 6.66 -12.51 8.91
C VAL A 4 5.61 -13.50 8.39
N PHE A 5 5.92 -14.80 8.46
CA PHE A 5 5.02 -15.88 8.03
C PHE A 5 4.21 -16.48 9.19
N PHE A 6 4.40 -16.00 10.43
CA PHE A 6 3.67 -16.50 11.57
C PHE A 6 2.20 -16.08 11.47
N ARG A 7 1.31 -17.07 11.34
CA ARG A 7 -0.13 -16.84 11.18
C ARG A 7 -0.83 -16.80 12.52
N SER A 8 -1.82 -15.94 12.62
CA SER A 8 -2.76 -15.95 13.74
C SER A 8 -3.51 -17.29 13.79
N PRO A 9 -3.81 -17.84 14.98
CA PRO A 9 -4.70 -18.99 15.12
C PRO A 9 -6.15 -18.66 14.70
N GLN A 10 -6.52 -17.37 14.69
CA GLN A 10 -7.77 -16.91 14.09
C GLN A 10 -7.56 -16.66 12.59
N PRO A 11 -8.26 -17.38 11.70
CA PRO A 11 -7.94 -17.45 10.27
C PRO A 11 -8.18 -16.15 9.50
N ASN A 12 -9.01 -15.25 10.02
CA ASN A 12 -9.33 -13.96 9.41
C ASN A 12 -8.42 -12.81 9.87
N ARG A 13 -7.36 -13.09 10.65
CA ARG A 13 -6.43 -12.06 11.14
C ARG A 13 -5.07 -12.18 10.46
N SER A 14 -4.51 -11.04 10.09
CA SER A 14 -3.16 -10.97 9.52
C SER A 14 -2.51 -9.63 9.84
N TRP A 15 -1.23 -9.67 10.22
CA TRP A 15 -0.48 -8.47 10.57
C TRP A 15 -0.34 -7.52 9.37
N ILE A 16 -0.19 -8.06 8.15
CA ILE A 16 0.02 -7.25 6.95
C ILE A 16 -1.29 -6.58 6.49
N THR A 17 -2.44 -7.25 6.68
CA THR A 17 -3.73 -6.61 6.38
C THR A 17 -4.05 -5.54 7.41
N THR A 18 -3.75 -5.77 8.69
CA THR A 18 -3.84 -4.73 9.73
C THR A 18 -2.93 -3.54 9.42
N ALA A 19 -1.70 -3.78 8.98
CA ALA A 19 -0.80 -2.70 8.57
C ALA A 19 -1.38 -1.89 7.40
N GLY A 20 -1.93 -2.57 6.38
CA GLY A 20 -2.61 -1.91 5.26
C GLY A 20 -3.76 -1.02 5.71
N VAL A 21 -4.66 -1.53 6.57
CA VAL A 21 -5.79 -0.78 7.12
C VAL A 21 -5.35 0.46 7.89
N ILE A 22 -4.30 0.35 8.72
CA ILE A 22 -3.79 1.49 9.50
C ILE A 22 -3.20 2.57 8.58
N LEU A 23 -2.41 2.17 7.57
CA LEU A 23 -1.83 3.12 6.62
C LEU A 23 -2.92 3.79 5.77
N ASP A 24 -3.93 3.04 5.32
CA ASP A 24 -5.06 3.59 4.56
C ASP A 24 -5.89 4.55 5.41
N ALA A 25 -6.15 4.22 6.68
CA ALA A 25 -6.85 5.11 7.59
C ALA A 25 -6.06 6.42 7.82
N ALA A 26 -4.74 6.34 8.00
CA ALA A 26 -3.89 7.52 8.14
C ALA A 26 -3.85 8.35 6.85
N ALA A 27 -3.73 7.72 5.69
CA ALA A 27 -3.74 8.39 4.40
C ALA A 27 -5.08 9.08 4.14
N LEU A 28 -6.20 8.39 4.33
CA LEU A 28 -7.56 8.93 4.22
C LEU A 28 -7.80 10.06 5.22
N SER A 29 -7.32 9.94 6.45
CA SER A 29 -7.43 10.99 7.45
C SER A 29 -6.74 12.28 6.99
N LEU A 30 -5.50 12.18 6.53
CA LEU A 30 -4.71 13.33 6.06
C LEU A 30 -5.26 13.94 4.77
N SER A 31 -5.82 13.12 3.88
CA SER A 31 -6.32 13.58 2.58
C SER A 31 -7.75 14.12 2.65
N CYS A 32 -8.64 13.44 3.37
CA CYS A 32 -10.08 13.68 3.29
C CYS A 32 -10.65 14.50 4.43
N ILE A 33 -10.15 14.37 5.67
CA ILE A 33 -10.82 14.97 6.83
C ILE A 33 -10.58 16.48 6.87
N ASP A 34 -11.66 17.25 7.07
CA ASP A 34 -11.62 18.69 7.25
C ASP A 34 -11.35 19.03 8.72
N ALA A 35 -10.09 18.87 9.12
CA ALA A 35 -9.61 19.16 10.45
C ALA A 35 -8.15 19.64 10.40
N PRO A 36 -7.64 20.27 11.46
CA PRO A 36 -6.22 20.56 11.57
C PRO A 36 -5.39 19.30 11.34
N ARG A 37 -4.27 19.45 10.62
CA ARG A 37 -3.41 18.33 10.26
C ARG A 37 -2.93 17.57 11.51
N ASP A 38 -3.19 16.27 11.54
CA ASP A 38 -2.71 15.38 12.59
C ASP A 38 -1.26 14.94 12.33
N ALA A 39 -0.33 15.42 13.15
CA ALA A 39 1.08 15.04 13.08
C ALA A 39 1.30 13.54 13.40
N GLN A 40 0.48 12.94 14.25
CA GLN A 40 0.61 11.52 14.63
C GLN A 40 0.19 10.62 13.46
N ALA A 41 -0.88 10.97 12.74
CA ALA A 41 -1.26 10.28 11.51
C ALA A 41 -0.12 10.33 10.46
N ALA A 42 0.50 11.50 10.28
CA ALA A 42 1.61 11.67 9.35
C ALA A 42 2.86 10.84 9.76
N LEU A 43 3.18 10.80 11.05
CA LEU A 43 4.28 9.99 11.58
C LEU A 43 3.99 8.49 11.46
N CYS A 44 2.78 8.06 11.78
CA CYS A 44 2.33 6.67 11.64
C CYS A 44 2.47 6.20 10.20
N LEU A 45 1.96 6.99 9.26
CA LEU A 45 2.03 6.70 7.83
C LEU A 45 3.49 6.57 7.36
N ARG A 46 4.34 7.55 7.67
CA ARG A 46 5.75 7.55 7.27
C ARG A 46 6.53 6.40 7.89
N ALA A 47 6.41 6.21 9.20
CA ALA A 47 7.10 5.14 9.89
C ALA A 47 6.65 3.76 9.39
N GLY A 48 5.36 3.59 9.13
CA GLY A 48 4.80 2.32 8.69
C GLY A 48 5.20 1.96 7.27
N PHE A 49 5.14 2.87 6.29
CA PHE A 49 5.61 2.53 4.95
C PHE A 49 7.13 2.26 4.91
N LEU A 50 7.94 2.97 5.72
CA LEU A 50 9.38 2.68 5.84
C LEU A 50 9.63 1.31 6.49
N ALA A 51 8.82 0.92 7.47
CA ALA A 51 8.90 -0.41 8.07
C ALA A 51 8.56 -1.51 7.05
N LEU A 52 7.49 -1.34 6.27
CA LEU A 52 7.13 -2.29 5.21
C LEU A 52 8.23 -2.39 4.14
N ARG A 53 8.81 -1.26 3.72
CA ARG A 53 9.95 -1.23 2.77
C ARG A 53 11.17 -1.98 3.28
N ARG A 54 11.54 -1.84 4.56
CA ARG A 54 12.63 -2.64 5.16
C ARG A 54 12.36 -4.14 5.13
N ILE A 55 11.11 -4.56 5.31
CA ILE A 55 10.72 -5.97 5.17
C ILE A 55 10.83 -6.39 3.70
N ALA A 56 10.39 -5.55 2.76
CA ALA A 56 10.54 -5.80 1.33
C ALA A 56 12.01 -5.94 0.92
N ASP A 57 12.89 -5.05 1.40
CA ASP A 57 14.33 -5.11 1.16
C ASP A 57 14.91 -6.46 1.62
N PHE A 58 14.52 -6.93 2.81
CA PHE A 58 14.97 -8.22 3.36
C PHE A 58 14.55 -9.42 2.50
N PHE A 59 13.37 -9.35 1.86
CA PHE A 59 12.86 -10.40 0.97
C PHE A 59 13.14 -10.13 -0.51
N GLU A 60 13.96 -9.12 -0.84
CA GLU A 60 14.29 -8.72 -2.21
C GLU A 60 13.05 -8.45 -3.09
N VAL A 61 11.97 -7.96 -2.47
CA VAL A 61 10.76 -7.58 -3.19
C VAL A 61 11.03 -6.28 -3.96
N PRO A 62 10.86 -6.25 -5.29
CA PRO A 62 11.10 -5.04 -6.08
C PRO A 62 10.01 -3.99 -5.85
N TYR A 63 10.42 -2.75 -5.59
CA TYR A 63 9.56 -1.57 -5.54
C TYR A 63 10.36 -0.31 -5.93
N ASP A 64 9.68 0.79 -6.23
CA ASP A 64 10.31 2.09 -6.45
C ASP A 64 10.62 2.77 -5.09
N PRO A 65 11.89 3.02 -4.73
CA PRO A 65 12.24 3.66 -3.47
C PRO A 65 11.88 5.15 -3.42
N ASP A 66 11.70 5.81 -4.56
CA ASP A 66 11.41 7.25 -4.67
C ASP A 66 10.23 7.53 -5.62
N PRO A 67 9.03 6.99 -5.31
CA PRO A 67 7.88 7.15 -6.19
C PRO A 67 7.39 8.60 -6.16
N ARG A 68 6.94 9.10 -7.31
CA ARG A 68 6.35 10.43 -7.40
C ARG A 68 4.87 10.36 -6.98
N PRO A 69 4.30 11.43 -6.39
CA PRO A 69 2.91 11.45 -5.93
C PRO A 69 1.82 11.12 -6.98
N GLY A 70 2.15 11.17 -8.28
CA GLY A 70 1.22 10.82 -9.37
C GLY A 70 1.50 9.47 -10.04
N ASP A 71 2.48 8.71 -9.54
CA ASP A 71 2.76 7.38 -10.07
C ASP A 71 1.59 6.42 -9.73
N PRO A 72 1.32 5.41 -10.58
CA PRO A 72 0.11 4.60 -10.47
C PRO A 72 0.07 3.77 -9.19
N ILE A 73 -1.11 3.71 -8.59
CA ILE A 73 -1.43 2.85 -7.43
C ILE A 73 -2.47 1.79 -7.79
N SER A 74 -2.61 0.79 -6.94
CA SER A 74 -3.58 -0.29 -7.14
C SER A 74 -5.04 0.09 -6.82
N ILE A 75 -5.28 1.25 -6.19
CA ILE A 75 -6.63 1.80 -5.93
C ILE A 75 -7.09 2.61 -7.13
N SER A 76 -8.32 2.37 -7.60
CA SER A 76 -8.97 3.27 -8.55
C SER A 76 -9.57 4.50 -7.85
N GLN A 77 -9.67 5.61 -8.59
CA GLN A 77 -10.37 6.78 -8.07
C GLN A 77 -11.85 6.48 -7.75
N THR A 78 -12.48 5.56 -8.47
CA THR A 78 -13.84 5.10 -8.18
C THR A 78 -13.93 4.43 -6.81
N GLU A 79 -13.02 3.52 -6.46
CA GLU A 79 -12.98 2.90 -5.13
C GLU A 79 -12.76 3.95 -4.04
N PHE A 80 -11.85 4.91 -4.26
CA PHE A 80 -11.64 6.01 -3.32
C PHE A 80 -12.92 6.85 -3.14
N ASN A 81 -13.62 7.18 -4.22
CA ASN A 81 -14.86 7.95 -4.14
C ASN A 81 -15.94 7.24 -3.33
N LEU A 82 -16.04 5.90 -3.42
CA LEU A 82 -16.95 5.12 -2.58
C LEU A 82 -16.61 5.25 -1.10
N ALA A 83 -15.33 5.10 -0.73
CA ALA A 83 -14.90 5.30 0.66
C ALA A 83 -15.11 6.74 1.14
N TYR A 84 -14.90 7.72 0.26
CA TYR A 84 -15.16 9.13 0.53
C TYR A 84 -16.66 9.39 0.82
N ASP A 85 -17.55 8.79 0.04
CA ASP A 85 -19.00 8.88 0.27
C ASP A 85 -19.42 8.16 1.56
N GLU A 86 -18.77 7.06 1.93
CA GLU A 86 -18.98 6.39 3.22
C GLU A 86 -18.59 7.29 4.41
N LEU A 87 -17.49 8.06 4.30
CA LEU A 87 -17.12 9.04 5.33
C LEU A 87 -18.22 10.09 5.53
N ILE A 88 -18.75 10.64 4.43
CA ILE A 88 -19.88 11.59 4.47
C ILE A 88 -21.11 10.96 5.11
N ALA A 89 -21.48 9.76 4.68
CA ALA A 89 -22.66 9.06 5.17
C ALA A 89 -22.60 8.79 6.69
N ASN A 90 -21.41 8.65 7.25
CA ASN A 90 -21.17 8.48 8.69
C ASN A 90 -20.95 9.82 9.44
N GLY A 91 -21.17 10.96 8.80
CA GLY A 91 -21.06 12.28 9.43
C GLY A 91 -19.63 12.75 9.69
N VAL A 92 -18.63 12.16 9.03
CA VAL A 92 -17.25 12.63 9.12
C VAL A 92 -17.11 13.95 8.36
N PRO A 93 -16.54 15.01 8.95
CA PRO A 93 -16.30 16.26 8.24
C PRO A 93 -15.19 16.05 7.21
N VAL A 94 -15.52 16.18 5.92
CA VAL A 94 -14.58 15.99 4.81
C VAL A 94 -14.37 17.29 4.03
N LYS A 95 -13.16 17.47 3.49
CA LYS A 95 -12.77 18.62 2.67
C LYS A 95 -13.61 18.67 1.39
N SER A 96 -14.20 19.81 1.05
CA SER A 96 -15.11 19.92 -0.11
C SER A 96 -14.47 19.57 -1.47
N ASP A 97 -13.16 19.81 -1.65
CA ASP A 97 -12.44 19.44 -2.87
C ASP A 97 -12.07 17.95 -2.88
N ARG A 98 -13.01 17.13 -3.37
CA ARG A 98 -12.84 15.68 -3.53
C ARG A 98 -11.70 15.31 -4.48
N GLN A 99 -11.46 16.10 -5.53
CA GLN A 99 -10.40 15.80 -6.49
C GLN A 99 -9.02 16.00 -5.84
N GLN A 100 -8.85 17.07 -5.06
CA GLN A 100 -7.63 17.27 -4.30
C GLN A 100 -7.44 16.19 -3.24
N ALA A 101 -8.51 15.78 -2.54
CA ALA A 101 -8.43 14.67 -1.59
C ALA A 101 -7.97 13.35 -2.24
N TRP A 102 -8.41 13.06 -3.47
CA TRP A 102 -7.92 11.92 -4.25
C TRP A 102 -6.43 12.05 -4.58
N VAL A 103 -5.99 13.22 -5.07
CA VAL A 103 -4.58 13.47 -5.41
C VAL A 103 -3.68 13.29 -4.18
N ASP A 104 -4.10 13.84 -3.04
CA ASP A 104 -3.38 13.71 -1.78
C ASP A 104 -3.34 12.24 -1.30
N TYR A 105 -4.47 11.53 -1.34
CA TYR A 105 -4.55 10.12 -0.98
C TYR A 105 -3.62 9.27 -1.85
N ALA A 106 -3.67 9.46 -3.17
CA ALA A 106 -2.83 8.71 -4.10
C ALA A 106 -1.34 9.01 -3.85
N GLY A 107 -1.00 10.27 -3.59
CA GLY A 107 0.35 10.69 -3.23
C GLY A 107 0.88 10.08 -1.94
N TRP A 108 0.01 9.74 -1.00
CA TRP A 108 0.37 8.95 0.18
C TRP A 108 0.47 7.46 -0.14
N ARG A 109 -0.57 6.90 -0.74
CA ARG A 109 -0.75 5.48 -1.02
C ARG A 109 0.39 4.90 -1.86
N VAL A 110 0.91 5.65 -2.81
CA VAL A 110 2.01 5.22 -3.69
C VAL A 110 3.25 4.77 -2.92
N ASN A 111 3.47 5.29 -1.71
CA ASN A 111 4.66 4.97 -0.91
C ASN A 111 4.69 3.53 -0.39
N TYR A 112 3.53 2.89 -0.24
CA TYR A 112 3.40 1.54 0.31
C TYR A 112 2.60 0.59 -0.57
N ASP A 113 1.99 1.04 -1.67
CA ASP A 113 1.05 0.25 -2.47
C ASP A 113 1.64 -1.08 -2.97
N THR A 114 2.74 -1.01 -3.73
CA THR A 114 3.38 -2.21 -4.30
C THR A 114 3.88 -3.15 -3.22
N VAL A 115 4.50 -2.59 -2.17
CA VAL A 115 5.04 -3.38 -1.05
C VAL A 115 3.93 -4.07 -0.27
N LEU A 116 2.86 -3.35 0.09
CA LEU A 116 1.73 -3.88 0.83
C LEU A 116 1.08 -5.05 0.08
N VAL A 117 0.75 -4.86 -1.20
CA VAL A 117 0.10 -5.90 -2.01
C VAL A 117 1.01 -7.12 -2.19
N THR A 118 2.32 -6.90 -2.42
CA THR A 118 3.28 -8.00 -2.59
C THR A 118 3.50 -8.78 -1.30
N LEU A 119 3.65 -8.11 -0.16
CA LEU A 119 3.79 -8.76 1.14
C LEU A 119 2.50 -9.50 1.54
N ALA A 120 1.33 -8.95 1.21
CA ALA A 120 0.04 -9.63 1.41
C ALA A 120 -0.05 -10.93 0.60
N ALA A 121 0.43 -10.93 -0.65
CA ALA A 121 0.52 -12.13 -1.47
C ALA A 121 1.54 -13.14 -0.93
N MET A 122 2.75 -12.68 -0.60
CA MET A 122 3.85 -13.51 -0.11
C MET A 122 3.48 -14.23 1.19
N THR A 123 2.73 -13.57 2.07
CA THR A 123 2.28 -14.15 3.35
C THR A 123 0.98 -14.96 3.22
N MET A 124 0.36 -14.99 2.03
CA MET A 124 -0.99 -15.52 1.77
C MET A 124 -2.00 -14.98 2.78
N ALA A 125 -2.02 -13.66 2.93
CA ALA A 125 -2.95 -13.00 3.83
C ALA A 125 -4.42 -13.33 3.47
N PRO A 126 -5.31 -13.49 4.46
CA PRO A 126 -6.74 -13.64 4.21
C PRO A 126 -7.27 -12.41 3.49
N TYR A 127 -8.40 -12.56 2.79
CA TYR A 127 -9.03 -11.47 2.04
C TYR A 127 -9.21 -10.21 2.90
N ALA A 128 -8.77 -9.08 2.37
CA ALA A 128 -8.92 -7.75 2.91
C ALA A 128 -8.94 -6.78 1.74
N GLN A 129 -9.95 -5.91 1.73
CA GLN A 129 -10.12 -4.86 0.73
C GLN A 129 -8.86 -4.00 0.66
N TRP A 130 -8.51 -3.59 -0.55
CA TRP A 130 -7.38 -2.73 -0.86
C TRP A 130 -5.99 -3.27 -0.48
N SER A 131 -5.84 -4.57 -0.26
CA SER A 131 -4.57 -5.19 0.06
C SER A 131 -4.50 -6.61 -0.52
N SER A 132 -4.94 -7.62 0.22
CA SER A 132 -4.85 -9.02 -0.21
C SER A 132 -5.91 -9.42 -1.25
N ASP A 133 -7.00 -8.65 -1.41
CA ASP A 133 -7.91 -8.75 -2.56
C ASP A 133 -7.19 -8.52 -3.91
N ARG A 134 -6.03 -7.86 -3.89
CA ARG A 134 -5.17 -7.65 -5.06
C ARG A 134 -4.00 -8.63 -5.18
N SER A 135 -3.81 -9.49 -4.18
CA SER A 135 -2.65 -10.39 -4.09
C SER A 135 -2.55 -11.41 -5.23
N ILE A 136 -3.69 -11.87 -5.77
CA ILE A 136 -3.73 -12.77 -6.93
C ILE A 136 -3.18 -12.08 -8.18
N ARG A 137 -3.33 -10.75 -8.28
CA ARG A 137 -2.83 -9.94 -9.40
C ARG A 137 -1.33 -9.67 -9.28
N SER A 138 -0.78 -9.51 -8.07
CA SER A 138 0.67 -9.35 -7.84
C SER A 138 1.47 -10.64 -8.03
N LEU A 139 0.86 -11.81 -7.92
CA LEU A 139 1.51 -13.10 -8.23
C LEU A 139 1.71 -13.33 -9.73
N ARG A 140 1.12 -12.49 -10.61
CA ARG A 140 1.52 -12.46 -12.02
C ARG A 140 2.79 -11.62 -12.12
N PRO A 141 3.93 -12.19 -12.52
CA PRO A 141 5.07 -11.38 -12.93
C PRO A 141 4.57 -10.40 -14.00
N ARG A 142 4.81 -9.10 -13.83
CA ARG A 142 4.88 -8.22 -15.00
C ARG A 142 6.03 -8.77 -15.84
N TYR A 143 5.70 -9.57 -16.85
CA TYR A 143 6.65 -10.24 -17.71
C TYR A 143 7.63 -9.23 -18.33
N LEU A 144 8.92 -9.55 -18.20
CA LEU A 144 9.99 -9.35 -19.18
C LEU A 144 10.27 -7.90 -19.61
N HIS A 145 11.24 -7.27 -18.96
CA HIS A 145 12.14 -6.36 -19.69
C HIS A 145 13.13 -7.20 -20.53
N PRO A 146 13.13 -7.10 -21.87
CA PRO A 146 14.25 -7.54 -22.68
C PRO A 146 15.37 -6.51 -22.51
N GLY A 147 16.21 -6.65 -21.48
CA GLY A 147 17.20 -5.61 -21.20
C GLY A 147 18.29 -5.90 -20.17
N PHE A 148 18.45 -7.12 -19.68
CA PHE A 148 19.56 -7.46 -18.78
C PHE A 148 20.56 -8.41 -19.44
N SER A 149 21.54 -7.82 -20.12
CA SER A 149 22.71 -8.51 -20.67
C SER A 149 23.76 -8.76 -19.58
N TRP A 150 23.63 -9.84 -18.81
CA TRP A 150 24.72 -10.32 -17.94
C TRP A 150 25.36 -11.63 -18.44
N TRP A 151 24.91 -12.16 -19.58
CA TRP A 151 25.44 -13.39 -20.16
C TRP A 151 26.39 -13.11 -21.33
N ARG A 152 27.59 -12.59 -21.03
CA ARG A 152 28.79 -12.86 -21.84
C ARG A 152 30.08 -12.42 -21.12
N LYS A 153 31.00 -13.39 -21.03
CA LYS A 153 32.43 -13.34 -20.70
C LYS A 153 32.77 -13.96 -19.34
N LYS A 154 33.07 -15.26 -19.36
CA LYS A 154 34.40 -15.81 -19.00
C LYS A 154 34.58 -17.17 -19.68
N THR A 155 35.16 -17.15 -20.87
CA THR A 155 35.95 -18.26 -21.41
C THR A 155 37.30 -17.68 -21.79
N THR A 156 38.27 -17.95 -20.93
CA THR A 156 39.71 -18.01 -21.19
C THR A 156 40.26 -19.05 -20.24
#